data_AF-A0A2V2GI95-F1
#
_entry.id   AF-A0A2V2GI95-F1
#
_cell.length_a   1.000
_cell.length_b   1.000
_cell.length_c   1.000
_cell.angle_alpha   90.00
_cell.angle_beta   90.00
_cell.angle_gamma   90.00
#
_symmetry.space_group_name_H-M   'P 1'
#
loop_
_entity.id
_entity.type
_entity.pdbx_description
1 polymer ?
#
loop_
_entity_poly.entity_id
_entity_poly.type
_entity_poly.pdbx_seq_one_letter_code
_entity_poly.pdbx_strand_id
1 'polypeptide(L)'
;MDNTEKVEIGYTVPKERWIEAAKNLEDLGNVLAGNLLAINGDGRGQEDADALMADIVLACLALNHVAEFAVDKCRIIPVTGQNGG
;
A
#
# COMPACT_ATOMS: atom_id res chain seq x y z
N MET A 1 -35.36 17.53 -11.53
CA MET A 1 -34.73 16.24 -11.20
C MET A 1 -33.26 16.53 -11.02
N ASP A 2 -32.71 16.05 -9.90
CA ASP A 2 -31.43 16.42 -9.30
C ASP A 2 -30.27 16.48 -10.31
N ASN A 3 -29.70 17.67 -10.52
CA ASN A 3 -28.39 17.84 -11.17
C ASN A 3 -27.31 17.76 -10.07
N THR A 4 -27.25 16.64 -9.37
CA THR A 4 -26.11 16.34 -8.50
C THR A 4 -24.95 15.97 -9.40
N GLU A 5 -24.14 16.96 -9.80
CA GLU A 5 -22.81 16.71 -10.36
C GLU A 5 -22.10 15.72 -9.42
N LYS A 6 -21.72 14.57 -9.99
CA LYS A 6 -21.05 13.51 -9.25
C LYS A 6 -19.68 14.03 -8.85
N VAL A 7 -19.54 14.54 -7.62
CA VAL A 7 -18.25 15.04 -7.12
C VAL A 7 -17.27 13.88 -7.07
N GLU A 8 -16.34 13.90 -8.00
CA GLU A 8 -15.36 12.86 -8.23
C GLU A 8 -14.06 13.21 -7.49
N ILE A 9 -13.99 12.81 -6.20
CA ILE A 9 -12.83 13.09 -5.33
C ILE A 9 -11.65 12.18 -5.70
N GLY A 10 -10.45 12.75 -5.83
CA GLY A 10 -9.22 12.02 -6.14
C GLY A 10 -9.04 11.69 -7.63
N TYR A 11 -7.94 11.01 -7.96
CA TYR A 11 -7.58 10.65 -9.34
C TYR A 11 -7.30 9.15 -9.49
N THR A 12 -7.55 8.61 -10.69
CA THR A 12 -7.12 7.25 -11.04
C THR A 12 -5.67 7.28 -11.53
N VAL A 13 -4.97 6.17 -11.40
CA VAL A 13 -3.63 5.98 -11.97
C VAL A 13 -3.61 4.74 -12.85
N PRO A 14 -2.72 4.67 -13.87
CA PRO A 14 -2.60 3.49 -14.72
C PRO A 14 -2.31 2.22 -13.92
N LYS A 15 -2.68 1.06 -14.49
CA LYS A 15 -2.43 -0.28 -13.93
C LYS A 15 -0.99 -0.45 -13.46
N GLU A 16 -0.05 0.04 -14.25
CA GLU A 16 1.40 -0.09 -14.02
C GLU A 16 1.81 0.58 -12.71
N ARG A 17 1.14 1.68 -12.30
CA ARG A 17 1.44 2.38 -11.04
C ARG A 17 1.00 1.58 -9.81
N TRP A 18 -0.08 0.82 -9.91
CA TRP A 18 -0.52 -0.08 -8.84
C TRP A 18 0.43 -1.27 -8.67
N ILE A 19 0.88 -1.85 -9.79
CA ILE A 19 1.87 -2.94 -9.80
C ILE A 19 3.21 -2.44 -9.23
N GLU A 20 3.66 -1.27 -9.66
CA GLU A 20 4.87 -0.64 -9.13
C GLU A 20 4.78 -0.38 -7.63
N ALA A 21 3.63 0.10 -7.14
CA ALA A 21 3.39 0.27 -5.71
C ALA A 21 3.47 -1.05 -4.94
N ALA A 22 2.89 -2.14 -5.48
CA ALA A 22 2.98 -3.46 -4.85
C ALA A 22 4.43 -3.94 -4.75
N LYS A 23 5.20 -3.79 -5.82
CA LYS A 23 6.63 -4.15 -5.82
C LYS A 23 7.44 -3.32 -4.83
N ASN A 24 7.24 -2.00 -4.81
CA ASN A 24 7.93 -1.13 -3.87
C ASN A 24 7.59 -1.48 -2.40
N LEU A 25 6.36 -1.90 -2.14
CA LEU A 25 5.92 -2.30 -0.81
C LEU A 25 6.54 -3.65 -0.39
N GLU A 26 6.64 -4.60 -1.30
CA GLU A 26 7.33 -5.87 -1.07
C GLU A 26 8.83 -5.66 -0.79
N ASP A 27 9.51 -4.83 -1.60
CA ASP A 27 10.92 -4.48 -1.40
C ASP A 27 11.15 -3.80 -0.04
N LEU A 28 10.27 -2.86 0.33
CA LEU A 28 10.30 -2.21 1.65
C LEU A 28 10.05 -3.21 2.78
N GLY A 29 9.05 -4.08 2.64
CA GLY A 29 8.70 -5.10 3.62
C GLY A 29 9.88 -6.03 3.93
N ASN A 30 10.59 -6.49 2.89
CA ASN A 30 11.77 -7.34 3.05
C ASN A 30 12.89 -6.65 3.84
N VAL A 31 13.15 -5.37 3.58
CA VAL A 31 14.15 -4.58 4.33
C VAL A 31 13.74 -4.43 5.80
N LEU A 32 12.47 -4.07 6.05
CA LEU A 32 11.96 -3.85 7.41
C LEU A 32 11.90 -5.16 8.22
N ALA A 33 11.45 -6.26 7.62
CA ALA A 33 11.44 -7.58 8.25
C ALA A 33 12.86 -8.04 8.61
N GLY A 34 13.84 -7.85 7.71
CA GLY A 34 15.25 -8.12 7.99
C GLY A 34 15.78 -7.31 9.19
N ASN A 35 15.39 -6.04 9.30
CA ASN A 35 15.76 -5.19 10.43
C ASN A 35 15.12 -5.65 11.75
N LEU A 36 13.85 -6.07 11.74
CA LEU A 36 13.16 -6.60 12.93
C LEU A 36 13.84 -7.86 13.46
N LEU A 37 14.20 -8.78 12.55
CA LEU A 37 14.97 -9.99 12.88
C LEU A 37 16.35 -9.66 13.47
N ALA A 38 17.04 -8.66 12.92
CA ALA A 38 18.38 -8.29 13.35
C ALA A 38 18.42 -7.54 14.68
N ILE A 39 17.48 -6.61 14.90
CA ILE A 39 17.40 -5.82 16.13
C ILE A 39 16.92 -6.70 17.28
N ASN A 40 15.83 -7.45 17.06
CA ASN A 40 15.24 -8.39 18.02
C ASN A 40 15.20 -7.85 19.46
N GLY A 41 14.83 -6.57 19.62
CA GLY A 41 15.11 -5.81 20.85
C GLY A 41 14.41 -6.35 22.11
N ASP A 42 13.26 -7.00 21.93
CA ASP A 42 12.45 -7.63 22.98
C ASP A 42 12.39 -9.17 22.86
N GLY A 43 13.17 -9.76 21.95
CA GLY A 43 13.16 -11.19 21.67
C GLY A 43 12.04 -11.67 20.74
N ARG A 44 11.22 -10.77 20.17
CA ARG A 44 10.07 -11.10 19.31
C ARG A 44 10.28 -10.72 17.84
N GLY A 45 11.51 -10.46 17.41
CA GLY A 45 11.82 -10.00 16.05
C GLY A 45 11.31 -10.93 14.94
N GLN A 46 11.20 -12.24 15.19
CA GLN A 46 10.57 -13.18 14.25
C GLN A 46 9.06 -12.97 14.14
N GLU A 47 8.37 -12.86 15.27
CA GLU A 47 6.92 -12.64 15.32
C GLU A 47 6.56 -11.29 14.68
N ASP A 48 7.34 -10.25 14.96
CA ASP A 48 7.15 -8.91 14.38
C ASP A 48 7.41 -8.91 12.87
N ALA A 49 8.47 -9.60 12.41
CA ALA A 49 8.76 -9.74 10.98
C ALA A 49 7.65 -10.51 10.25
N ASP A 50 7.14 -11.60 10.84
CA ASP A 50 6.07 -12.41 10.25
C ASP A 50 4.75 -11.62 10.18
N ALA A 51 4.41 -10.88 11.25
CA ALA A 51 3.24 -10.02 11.28
C ALA A 51 3.32 -8.91 10.23
N LEU A 52 4.48 -8.24 10.13
CA LEU A 52 4.72 -7.22 9.11
C LEU A 52 4.56 -7.80 7.70
N MET A 53 5.18 -8.96 7.42
CA MET A 53 5.12 -9.56 6.08
C MET A 53 3.70 -10.02 5.72
N ALA A 54 2.89 -10.47 6.68
CA ALA A 54 1.48 -10.77 6.44
C ALA A 54 0.70 -9.53 5.96
N ASP A 55 0.90 -8.39 6.61
CA ASP A 55 0.26 -7.13 6.23
C ASP A 55 0.76 -6.61 4.87
N ILE A 56 2.07 -6.71 4.61
CA ILE A 56 2.67 -6.35 3.31
C ILE A 56 2.08 -7.21 2.19
N VAL A 57 2.00 -8.54 2.37
CA VAL A 57 1.41 -9.45 1.37
C VAL A 57 -0.06 -9.12 1.12
N LEU A 58 -0.83 -8.84 2.18
CA LEU A 58 -2.23 -8.45 2.05
C LEU A 58 -2.37 -7.14 1.25
N ALA A 59 -1.54 -6.15 1.52
CA ALA A 59 -1.54 -4.89 0.79
C ALA A 59 -1.11 -5.07 -0.67
N CYS A 60 -0.07 -5.87 -0.95
CA CYS A 60 0.34 -6.20 -2.31
C CYS A 60 -0.78 -6.93 -3.09
N LEU A 61 -1.50 -7.84 -2.44
CA LEU A 61 -2.66 -8.51 -3.04
C LEU A 61 -3.76 -7.50 -3.39
N ALA A 62 -4.06 -6.57 -2.49
CA ALA A 62 -5.05 -5.52 -2.75
C ALA A 62 -4.64 -4.62 -3.92
N LEU A 63 -3.37 -4.18 -3.96
CA LEU A 63 -2.84 -3.35 -5.05
C LEU A 63 -2.91 -4.07 -6.40
N ASN A 64 -2.50 -5.35 -6.45
CA ASN A 64 -2.58 -6.16 -7.65
C ASN A 64 -4.04 -6.45 -8.07
N HIS A 65 -4.94 -6.62 -7.11
CA HIS A 65 -6.37 -6.74 -7.41
C HIS A 65 -6.93 -5.47 -8.06
N VAL A 66 -6.56 -4.29 -7.53
CA VAL A 66 -6.95 -3.02 -8.14
C VAL A 66 -6.39 -2.89 -9.55
N ALA A 67 -5.11 -3.22 -9.73
CA ALA A 67 -4.43 -3.20 -11.02
C ALA A 67 -5.14 -4.04 -12.09
N GLU A 68 -5.66 -5.21 -11.72
CA GLU A 68 -6.29 -6.14 -12.65
C GLU A 68 -7.80 -5.89 -12.86
N PHE A 69 -8.52 -5.47 -11.82
CA PHE A 69 -10.00 -5.54 -11.82
C PHE A 69 -10.72 -4.23 -11.45
N ALA A 70 -10.01 -3.21 -10.94
CA ALA A 70 -10.66 -2.06 -10.32
C ALA A 70 -9.94 -0.71 -10.53
N VAL A 71 -9.08 -0.59 -11.55
CA VAL A 71 -8.36 0.67 -11.87
C VAL A 71 -9.32 1.86 -12.06
N ASP A 72 -10.50 1.61 -12.62
CA ASP A 72 -11.55 2.61 -12.85
C ASP A 72 -12.44 2.88 -11.62
N LYS A 73 -12.37 2.01 -10.60
CA LYS A 73 -13.22 2.06 -9.40
C LYS A 73 -12.49 2.61 -8.18
N CYS A 74 -11.17 2.48 -8.13
CA CYS A 74 -10.33 2.98 -7.04
C CYS A 74 -9.71 4.33 -7.39
N ARG A 75 -9.61 5.20 -6.39
CA ARG A 75 -9.06 6.55 -6.55
C ARG A 75 -8.00 6.85 -5.51
N ILE A 76 -6.93 7.49 -5.94
CA ILE A 76 -5.90 8.04 -5.08
C ILE A 76 -6.40 9.40 -4.57
N ILE A 77 -6.46 9.52 -3.24
CA ILE A 77 -6.75 10.78 -2.58
C ILE A 77 -5.42 11.31 -2.03
N PRO A 78 -4.87 12.40 -2.60
CA PRO A 78 -3.67 12.99 -2.05
C PRO A 78 -4.00 13.56 -0.66
N VAL A 79 -3.24 13.15 0.34
CA VAL A 79 -3.37 13.69 1.69
C VAL A 79 -2.70 15.06 1.71
N THR A 80 -3.49 16.15 1.74
CA THR A 80 -2.95 17.51 1.84
C THR A 80 -2.47 17.76 3.26
N GLY A 81 -1.17 17.60 3.49
CA GLY A 81 -0.48 18.10 4.68
C GLY A 81 0.31 17.05 5.44
N GLN A 82 1.59 16.92 5.11
CA GLN A 82 2.72 17.25 5.99
C GLN A 82 3.96 17.31 5.11
N ASN A 83 4.71 18.41 5.18
CA ASN A 83 6.04 18.49 4.60
C ASN A 83 6.82 17.25 5.07
N GLY A 84 7.33 16.45 4.13
CA GLY A 84 8.05 15.22 4.42
C GLY A 84 9.06 15.42 5.54
N GLY A 85 8.94 14.60 6.58
CA GLY A 85 10.00 14.37 7.55
C GLY A 85 11.05 13.44 6.98
#